data_AF-A0A3R7WSX1-F1
#
_entry.id   AF-A0A3R7WSX1-F1
#
_cell.length_a   1.000
_cell.length_b   1.000
_cell.length_c   1.000
_cell.angle_alpha   90.00
_cell.angle_beta   90.00
_cell.angle_gamma   90.00
#
_symmetry.space_group_name_H-M   'P 1'
#
loop_
_entity.id
_entity.type
_entity.pdbx_description
1 polymer ?
#
loop_
_entity_poly.entity_id
_entity_poly.type
_entity_poly.pdbx_seq_one_letter_code
_entity_poly.pdbx_strand_id
1 'polypeptide(L)' 'GEKRATAVRDYLVIEGISPDRIRVISYGKEKPAVVGSNDMAWSKNRRAVTTID' A
#
# COMPACT_ATOMS: atom_id res chain seq x y z
N GLY A 1 -3.11 -4.38 4.57
CA GLY A 1 -2.66 -3.51 3.47
C GLY A 1 -3.82 -2.73 2.95
N GLU A 2 -4.80 -3.46 2.41
CA GLU A 2 -6.05 -2.95 1.84
C GLU A 2 -6.74 -1.85 2.66
N LYS A 3 -7.09 -2.07 3.94
CA LYS A 3 -7.71 -1.02 4.77
C LYS A 3 -6.92 0.30 4.85
N ARG A 4 -5.59 0.26 4.80
CA ARG A 4 -4.75 1.47 4.78
C ARG A 4 -4.72 2.11 3.39
N ALA A 5 -4.68 1.30 2.34
CA ALA A 5 -4.70 1.79 0.97
C ALA A 5 -6.05 2.43 0.60
N THR A 6 -7.16 1.89 1.14
CA THR A 6 -8.50 2.50 1.05
C THR A 6 -8.53 3.87 1.72
N ALA A 7 -7.98 4.01 2.94
CA ALA A 7 -7.94 5.30 3.63
C ALA A 7 -7.14 6.37 2.87
N VAL A 8 -6.03 6.00 2.23
CA VAL A 8 -5.24 6.92 1.39
C VAL A 8 -6.03 7.32 0.13
N ARG A 9 -6.72 6.38 -0.52
CA ARG A 9 -7.59 6.70 -1.66
C ARG A 9 -8.67 7.70 -1.25
N ASP A 10 -9.37 7.45 -0.14
CA ASP A 10 -10.48 8.30 0.28
C ASP A 10 -10.00 9.72 0.60
N TYR A 11 -8.81 9.87 1.20
CA TYR A 11 -8.16 11.18 1.39
C TYR A 11 -7.86 11.89 0.06
N LEU A 12 -7.29 11.19 -0.92
CA LEU A 12 -6.97 11.78 -2.22
C LEU A 12 -8.22 12.18 -3.02
N VAL A 13 -9.33 11.46 -2.85
CA VAL A 13 -10.63 11.84 -3.43
C VAL A 13 -11.18 13.12 -2.79
N ILE A 14 -11.03 13.28 -1.47
CA ILE A 14 -11.42 14.51 -0.77
C ILE A 14 -10.61 15.72 -1.27
N GLU A 15 -9.32 15.53 -1.56
CA GLU A 15 -8.45 16.55 -2.14
C GLU A 15 -8.75 16.85 -3.64
N GLY A 16 -9.78 16.22 -4.22
CA GLY A 16 -10.30 16.53 -5.56
C GLY A 16 -9.73 15.66 -6.69
N ILE A 17 -8.99 14.59 -6.38
CA ILE A 17 -8.51 13.66 -7.40
C ILE A 17 -9.66 12.70 -7.77
N SER A 18 -9.98 12.61 -9.07
CA SER A 18 -11.01 11.68 -9.53
C SER A 18 -10.69 10.24 -9.08
N PRO A 19 -11.67 9.51 -8.50
CA PRO A 19 -11.50 8.11 -8.09
C PRO A 19 -11.01 7.20 -9.23
N ASP A 20 -11.38 7.51 -10.47
CA ASP A 20 -11.02 6.74 -11.66
C ASP A 20 -9.51 6.73 -11.92
N ARG A 21 -8.79 7.73 -11.37
CA ARG A 21 -7.33 7.85 -11.46
C ARG A 21 -6.59 7.11 -10.34
N ILE A 22 -7.31 6.51 -9.39
CA ILE A 22 -6.71 5.91 -8.20
C ILE A 22 -7.00 4.41 -8.18
N ARG A 23 -5.95 3.61 -8.43
CA ARG A 23 -6.05 2.14 -8.38
C ARG A 23 -5.45 1.61 -7.08
N VAL A 24 -6.30 1.09 -6.19
CA VAL A 24 -5.87 0.45 -4.95
C VAL A 24 -5.52 -1.02 -5.21
N ILE A 25 -4.25 -1.38 -5.04
CA ILE A 25 -3.79 -2.77 -5.14
C ILE A 25 -3.19 -3.17 -3.80
N SER A 26 -3.74 -4.21 -3.16
CA SER A 26 -3.20 -4.76 -1.91
C SER A 26 -2.46 -6.06 -2.20
N TYR A 27 -1.14 -6.00 -2.22
CA TYR A 27 -0.28 -7.18 -2.46
C TYR A 27 -0.16 -8.15 -1.27
N GLY A 28 -0.93 -7.97 -0.19
CA GLY A 28 -0.93 -8.88 0.96
C GLY A 28 0.47 -9.21 1.49
N LYS A 29 0.82 -10.50 1.53
CA LYS A 29 2.16 -11.03 1.84
C LYS A 29 2.95 -11.46 0.57
N GLU A 30 2.41 -11.20 -0.62
CA GLU A 30 2.89 -11.77 -1.88
C GLU A 30 4.08 -11.02 -2.50
N LYS A 31 4.36 -9.79 -2.04
CA LYS A 31 5.59 -9.05 -2.38
C LYS A 31 6.34 -8.59 -1.12
N PRO A 32 7.04 -9.50 -0.42
CA PRO A 32 7.93 -9.09 0.65
C PRO A 32 9.11 -8.30 0.08
N ALA A 33 9.44 -7.15 0.68
CA ALA A 33 10.64 -6.38 0.33
C ALA A 33 11.92 -7.14 0.74
N VAL A 34 11.82 -7.98 1.77
CA VAL A 34 12.87 -8.89 2.23
C VAL A 34 12.26 -10.28 2.45
N VAL A 35 12.78 -11.29 1.75
CA VAL A 35 12.36 -12.68 1.92
C VAL A 35 12.90 -13.22 3.25
N GLY A 36 12.01 -13.71 4.12
CA GLY A 36 12.37 -14.27 5.42
C GLY A 36 11.27 -14.11 6.48
N SER A 37 11.23 -15.03 7.44
CA SER A 37 10.25 -15.06 8.54
C SER A 37 10.93 -14.81 9.90
N ASN A 38 11.74 -13.76 9.97
CA ASN A 38 12.39 -13.31 11.21
C ASN A 38 11.99 -11.86 11.53
N ASP A 39 12.22 -11.42 12.76
CA ASP A 39 11.82 -10.08 13.24
C ASP A 39 12.37 -8.94 12.37
N MET A 40 13.58 -9.11 11.83
CA MET A 40 14.20 -8.15 10.95
C MET A 40 13.45 -8.04 9.60
N ALA A 41 13.05 -9.16 9.01
CA ALA A 41 12.26 -9.19 7.79
C ALA A 41 10.83 -8.67 8.02
N TRP A 42 10.20 -9.04 9.14
CA TRP A 42 8.88 -8.52 9.51
C TRP A 42 8.88 -7.01 9.74
N SER A 43 9.93 -6.46 10.33
CA SER A 43 10.08 -5.01 10.50
C SER A 43 10.15 -4.27 9.16
N LYS A 44 10.94 -4.78 8.21
CA LYS A 44 11.12 -4.17 6.89
C LYS A 44 9.90 -4.35 5.96
N ASN A 45 9.12 -5.40 6.15
CA ASN A 45 7.96 -5.72 5.30
C ASN A 45 6.66 -5.01 5.73
N ARG A 46 6.63 -4.27 6.84
CA ARG A 46 5.48 -3.43 7.24
C ARG A 46 5.54 -2.03 6.58
N ARG A 47 5.53 -1.96 5.25
CA ARG A 47 5.62 -0.70 4.49
C ARG A 47 4.41 -0.47 3.56
N ALA A 48 4.00 0.78 3.40
CA ALA A 48 3.12 1.23 2.32
C ALA A 48 3.98 1.85 1.20
N VAL A 49 3.69 1.53 -0.05
CA VAL A 49 4.43 2.03 -1.23
C VAL A 49 3.42 2.66 -2.18
N THR A 50 3.69 3.88 -2.62
CA THR A 50 2.92 4.60 -3.63
C THR A 50 3.83 4.84 -4.82
N THR A 51 3.42 4.41 -6.00
CA THR A 51 4.12 4.63 -7.28
C THR A 51 3.21 5.45 -8.18
N ILE A 52 3.79 6.38 -8.94
CA ILE A 52 3.10 7.20 -9.94
C ILE A 52 3.70 6.77 -11.28
N ASP A 53 2.86 6.26 -12.17
CA ASP A 53 3.20 5.98 -13.57
C ASP A 53 2.71 7.12 -14.47
#